data_AF-S4GHI0-F1
#
_entry.id   AF-S4GHI0-F1
#
_cell.length_a   1.000
_cell.length_b   1.000
_cell.length_c   1.000
_cell.angle_alpha   90.00
_cell.angle_beta   90.00
_cell.angle_gamma   90.00
#
_symmetry.space_group_name_H-M   'P 1'
#
loop_
_entity.id
_entity.type
_entity.pdbx_description
1 polymer ?
#
loop_
_entity_poly.entity_id
_entity_poly.type
_entity_poly.pdbx_seq_one_letter_code
_entity_poly.pdbx_strand_id
1 'polypeptide(L)'
;MESSKKKRNSVLPIIVSVGIATSMGVVANSTPEVAYASGNATTPSIPSTTTYADRSSSYYDDDNQVIDIPDENLKKRLLECLRAFAYIDSDVTEITIAKAKKLTDLSTYLCYSDIYNLTGLEYFQNLKGLSLDNNHISDLTP
;
A
#
# COMPACT_ATOMS: atom_id res chain seq x y z
N MET A 1 -14.03 48.87 33.93
CA MET A 1 -14.13 48.53 32.49
C MET A 1 -13.99 47.02 32.39
N GLU A 2 -15.14 46.37 32.33
CA GLU A 2 -15.31 44.92 32.32
C GLU A 2 -15.17 44.42 30.88
N SER A 3 -14.15 43.60 30.60
CA SER A 3 -13.96 42.99 29.27
C SER A 3 -14.50 41.57 29.29
N SER A 4 -15.63 41.39 28.63
CA SER A 4 -16.36 40.13 28.48
C SER A 4 -15.60 39.08 27.66
N LYS A 5 -15.61 37.85 28.20
CA LYS A 5 -15.10 36.62 27.58
C LYS A 5 -15.88 36.25 26.31
N LYS A 6 -15.18 35.82 25.25
CA LYS A 6 -15.78 35.05 24.14
C LYS A 6 -15.03 33.72 23.97
N LYS A 7 -15.48 32.67 24.66
CA LYS A 7 -15.08 31.29 24.36
C LYS A 7 -15.80 30.85 23.07
N ARG A 8 -15.04 30.51 22.03
CA ARG A 8 -15.59 29.88 20.81
C ARG A 8 -15.59 28.37 21.02
N ASN A 9 -16.77 27.78 21.14
CA ASN A 9 -16.97 26.34 21.18
C ASN A 9 -16.78 25.78 19.75
N SER A 10 -15.72 24.98 19.54
CA SER A 10 -15.47 24.32 18.26
C SER A 10 -16.08 22.92 18.32
N VAL A 11 -17.13 22.67 17.55
CA VAL A 11 -17.75 21.34 17.44
C VAL A 11 -17.11 20.65 16.23
N LEU A 12 -16.39 19.55 16.47
CA LEU A 12 -15.79 18.72 15.42
C LEU A 12 -16.88 17.79 14.83
N PRO A 13 -16.98 17.62 13.51
CA PRO A 13 -17.93 16.69 12.92
C PRO A 13 -17.44 15.23 13.09
N ILE A 14 -18.35 14.33 13.46
CA ILE A 14 -18.13 12.88 13.48
C ILE A 14 -18.45 12.35 12.08
N ILE A 15 -17.46 11.79 11.40
CA ILE A 15 -17.61 11.19 10.07
C ILE A 15 -17.96 9.72 10.27
N VAL A 16 -19.14 9.29 9.84
CA VAL A 16 -19.57 7.88 9.88
C VAL A 16 -19.40 7.30 8.48
N SER A 17 -18.38 6.46 8.30
CA SER A 17 -18.10 5.76 7.04
C SER A 17 -19.00 4.54 6.89
N VAL A 18 -19.92 4.55 5.94
CA VAL A 18 -20.72 3.38 5.56
C VAL A 18 -19.94 2.60 4.50
N GLY A 19 -19.36 1.46 4.87
CA GLY A 19 -18.76 0.52 3.90
C GLY A 19 -19.84 -0.35 3.26
N ILE A 20 -19.98 -0.29 1.93
CA ILE A 20 -20.78 -1.25 1.19
C ILE A 20 -19.92 -2.47 0.83
N ALA A 21 -20.27 -3.64 1.37
CA ALA A 21 -19.65 -4.90 1.02
C ALA A 21 -20.36 -5.50 -0.20
N THR A 22 -19.66 -5.68 -1.31
CA THR A 22 -20.14 -6.48 -2.43
C THR A 22 -19.44 -7.84 -2.41
N SER A 23 -20.14 -8.86 -1.90
CA SER A 23 -19.72 -10.25 -1.98
C SER A 23 -20.12 -10.82 -3.35
N MET A 24 -19.14 -11.23 -4.15
CA MET A 24 -19.37 -12.02 -5.36
C MET A 24 -18.66 -13.36 -5.21
N GLY A 25 -19.44 -14.40 -4.93
CA GLY A 25 -19.00 -15.79 -5.06
C GLY A 25 -19.10 -16.24 -6.51
N VAL A 26 -18.14 -17.04 -6.96
CA VAL A 26 -18.36 -17.99 -8.05
C VAL A 26 -17.74 -19.32 -7.64
N VAL A 27 -18.59 -20.34 -7.57
CA VAL A 27 -18.18 -21.75 -7.46
C VAL A 27 -18.28 -22.32 -8.87
N ALA A 28 -17.19 -22.92 -9.36
CA ALA A 28 -17.24 -23.83 -10.49
C ALA A 28 -16.15 -24.90 -10.29
N ASN A 29 -16.62 -26.02 -9.80
CA ASN A 29 -15.95 -27.31 -9.77
C ASN A 29 -16.09 -27.97 -11.16
N SER A 30 -15.02 -28.53 -11.73
CA SER A 30 -14.98 -29.87 -12.39
C SER A 30 -13.68 -30.14 -13.19
N THR A 31 -13.02 -31.23 -12.76
CA THR A 31 -12.20 -32.25 -13.46
C THR A 31 -10.90 -31.87 -14.22
N PRO A 32 -9.77 -32.57 -13.98
CA PRO A 32 -8.64 -32.59 -14.90
C PRO A 32 -8.84 -33.67 -15.98
N GLU A 33 -8.83 -33.30 -17.25
CA GLU A 33 -8.71 -34.24 -18.37
C GLU A 33 -7.30 -34.12 -18.96
N VAL A 34 -6.44 -35.13 -18.71
CA VAL A 34 -5.14 -35.25 -19.38
C VAL A 34 -5.29 -36.27 -20.52
N ALA A 35 -5.59 -35.79 -21.71
CA ALA A 35 -5.59 -36.57 -22.94
C ALA A 35 -4.32 -36.31 -23.76
N TYR A 36 -3.67 -37.39 -24.18
CA TYR A 36 -2.43 -37.44 -24.95
C TYR A 36 -2.74 -37.57 -26.45
N ALA A 37 -2.20 -36.69 -27.32
CA ALA A 37 -1.88 -36.88 -28.76
C ALA A 37 -1.46 -35.50 -29.34
N SER A 38 -0.22 -35.24 -29.79
CA SER A 38 0.47 -35.71 -31.01
C SER A 38 -0.30 -35.46 -32.32
N GLY A 39 0.21 -34.54 -33.16
CA GLY A 39 -0.16 -34.43 -34.59
C GLY A 39 -0.35 -33.00 -35.13
N ASN A 40 0.37 -32.68 -36.20
CA ASN A 40 0.51 -31.36 -36.85
C ASN A 40 -0.72 -30.82 -37.61
N ALA A 41 -0.70 -29.47 -37.72
CA ALA A 41 -1.05 -28.60 -38.86
C ALA A 41 -2.50 -28.11 -39.10
N THR A 42 -2.57 -26.77 -39.12
CA THR A 42 -3.39 -25.87 -39.95
C THR A 42 -4.86 -25.65 -39.58
N THR A 43 -5.09 -24.39 -39.20
CA THR A 43 -6.31 -23.61 -38.91
C THR A 43 -7.64 -24.07 -39.51
N PRO A 44 -8.69 -24.03 -38.68
CA PRO A 44 -9.99 -23.50 -39.07
C PRO A 44 -10.33 -22.19 -38.34
N SER A 45 -10.92 -21.28 -39.10
CA SER A 45 -11.57 -20.03 -38.72
C SER A 45 -12.55 -20.18 -37.55
N ILE A 46 -12.51 -19.27 -36.57
CA ILE A 46 -13.66 -18.98 -35.70
C ILE A 46 -13.93 -17.46 -35.71
N PRO A 47 -15.13 -17.02 -36.09
CA PRO A 47 -15.55 -15.62 -35.99
C PRO A 47 -15.77 -15.20 -34.54
N SER A 48 -15.46 -13.93 -34.31
CA SER A 48 -15.55 -13.10 -33.11
C SER A 48 -16.70 -13.41 -32.16
N THR A 49 -16.42 -13.52 -30.86
CA THR A 49 -16.90 -12.60 -29.81
C THR A 49 -16.42 -13.08 -28.44
N THR A 50 -15.27 -12.58 -28.00
CA THR A 50 -15.08 -12.29 -26.57
C THR A 50 -14.26 -11.03 -26.52
N THR A 51 -14.84 -9.98 -25.96
CA THR A 51 -14.16 -8.76 -25.53
C THR A 51 -12.92 -9.16 -24.74
N TYR A 52 -11.77 -9.17 -25.39
CA TYR A 52 -10.48 -9.27 -24.74
C TYR A 52 -10.32 -7.98 -23.94
N ALA A 53 -10.64 -8.06 -22.65
CA ALA A 53 -10.13 -7.10 -21.69
C ALA A 53 -8.60 -7.19 -21.79
N ASP A 54 -8.05 -6.24 -22.53
CA ASP A 54 -6.66 -5.85 -22.52
C ASP A 54 -6.25 -5.62 -21.05
N ARG A 55 -5.76 -6.69 -20.42
CA ARG A 55 -5.09 -6.65 -19.12
C ARG A 55 -3.61 -6.91 -19.35
N SER A 56 -3.03 -6.11 -20.24
CA SER A 56 -1.62 -5.74 -20.10
C SER A 56 -1.54 -4.64 -19.04
N SER A 57 -1.83 -5.01 -17.78
CA SER A 57 -1.40 -4.19 -16.63
C SER A 57 0.10 -4.41 -16.52
N SER A 58 0.84 -3.72 -17.39
CA SER A 58 2.28 -3.65 -17.30
C SER A 58 2.63 -3.20 -15.88
N TYR A 59 3.52 -3.97 -15.28
CA TYR A 59 4.01 -3.86 -13.91
C TYR A 59 4.85 -2.59 -13.78
N TYR A 60 4.21 -1.43 -13.94
CA TYR A 60 4.78 -0.15 -13.59
C TYR A 60 4.16 0.23 -12.26
N ASP A 61 4.99 0.26 -11.21
CA ASP A 61 4.70 1.01 -10.00
C ASP A 61 4.27 2.42 -10.45
N ASP A 62 3.00 2.76 -10.30
CA ASP A 62 2.59 4.15 -10.42
C ASP A 62 3.29 4.90 -9.28
N ASP A 63 4.33 5.64 -9.61
CA ASP A 63 5.17 6.33 -8.62
C ASP A 63 4.36 7.32 -7.75
N ASN A 64 3.15 7.69 -8.20
CA ASN A 64 2.19 8.51 -7.47
C ASN A 64 1.22 7.72 -6.58
N GLN A 65 1.21 6.38 -6.65
CA GLN A 65 0.39 5.53 -5.80
C GLN A 65 0.77 5.75 -4.33
N VAL A 66 -0.26 5.92 -3.49
CA VAL A 66 -0.13 5.97 -2.04
C VAL A 66 0.06 4.56 -1.51
N ILE A 67 1.07 4.38 -0.65
CA ILE A 67 1.39 3.11 0.00
C ILE A 67 0.45 2.93 1.20
N ASP A 68 -0.14 1.74 1.31
CA ASP A 68 -0.90 1.36 2.50
C ASP A 68 0.08 0.93 3.61
N ILE A 69 0.02 1.61 4.75
CA ILE A 69 0.88 1.35 5.91
C ILE A 69 -0.04 1.28 7.14
N PRO A 70 -0.54 0.08 7.48
CA PRO A 70 -1.55 -0.08 8.53
C PRO A 70 -1.01 0.14 9.94
N ASP A 71 0.31 0.05 10.13
CA ASP A 71 0.96 0.37 11.40
C ASP A 71 1.19 1.88 11.52
N GLU A 72 0.42 2.54 12.37
CA GLU A 72 0.47 3.98 12.61
C GLU A 72 1.84 4.44 13.12
N ASN A 73 2.52 3.62 13.92
CA ASN A 73 3.85 3.96 14.43
C ASN A 73 4.87 3.89 13.30
N LEU A 74 4.84 2.84 12.48
CA LEU A 74 5.68 2.73 11.29
C LEU A 74 5.45 3.94 10.36
N LYS A 75 4.19 4.22 10.00
CA LYS A 75 3.84 5.36 9.13
C LYS A 75 4.37 6.68 9.70
N LYS A 76 4.19 6.91 11.00
CA LYS A 76 4.69 8.11 11.69
C LYS A 76 6.21 8.23 11.58
N ARG A 77 6.96 7.17 11.90
CA ARG A 77 8.43 7.20 11.86
C ARG A 77 8.97 7.40 10.45
N LEU A 78 8.32 6.81 9.44
CA LEU A 78 8.66 7.02 8.03
C LEU A 78 8.41 8.46 7.58
N LEU A 79 7.29 9.07 7.99
CA LEU A 79 7.02 10.49 7.73
C LEU A 79 8.02 11.41 8.43
N GLU A 80 8.39 11.11 9.67
CA GLU A 80 9.45 11.84 10.39
C GLU A 80 10.78 11.78 9.64
N CYS A 81 11.15 10.60 9.15
CA CYS A 81 12.35 10.40 8.34
C CYS A 81 12.31 11.21 7.04
N LEU A 82 11.22 11.12 6.27
CA LEU A 82 11.05 11.87 5.02
C LEU A 82 11.13 13.38 5.24
N ARG A 83 10.62 13.89 6.36
CA ARG A 83 10.71 15.31 6.75
C ARG A 83 12.14 15.69 7.14
N ALA A 84 12.85 14.84 7.87
CA ALA A 84 14.23 15.08 8.25
C ALA A 84 15.16 15.21 7.03
N PHE A 85 14.88 14.48 5.95
CA PHE A 85 15.59 14.58 4.68
C PHE A 85 15.01 15.63 3.71
N ALA A 86 14.01 16.42 4.13
CA ALA A 86 13.33 17.42 3.30
C ALA A 86 12.75 16.85 1.98
N TYR A 87 12.30 15.59 1.99
CA TYR A 87 11.65 14.95 0.85
C TYR A 87 10.15 15.23 0.78
N ILE A 88 9.54 15.68 1.88
CA ILE A 88 8.14 16.08 1.98
C ILE A 88 8.00 17.32 2.88
N ASP A 89 6.93 18.09 2.66
CA ASP A 89 6.51 19.17 3.53
C ASP A 89 5.89 18.66 4.85
N SER A 90 5.71 19.56 5.81
CA SER A 90 5.22 19.24 7.16
C SER A 90 3.75 18.84 7.21
N ASP A 91 2.92 19.27 6.26
CA ASP A 91 1.49 18.96 6.15
C ASP A 91 1.20 17.63 5.44
N VAL A 92 2.20 17.04 4.78
CA VAL A 92 2.06 15.75 4.09
C VAL A 92 1.88 14.62 5.13
N THR A 93 0.80 13.86 4.98
CA THR A 93 0.48 12.67 5.80
C THR A 93 0.61 11.36 5.03
N GLU A 94 0.68 11.40 3.70
CA GLU A 94 0.71 10.22 2.85
C GLU A 94 2.07 10.01 2.18
N ILE A 95 2.49 8.75 2.12
CA ILE A 95 3.72 8.31 1.49
C ILE A 95 3.36 7.66 0.15
N THR A 96 3.96 8.16 -0.94
CA THR A 96 3.82 7.58 -2.27
C THR A 96 5.05 6.74 -2.60
N ILE A 97 4.94 5.88 -3.60
CA ILE A 97 6.04 5.03 -4.06
C ILE A 97 7.28 5.87 -4.47
N ALA A 98 7.07 6.99 -5.16
CA ALA A 98 8.15 7.93 -5.49
C ALA A 98 8.90 8.44 -4.26
N LYS A 99 8.20 8.70 -3.16
CA LYS A 99 8.80 9.18 -1.91
C LYS A 99 9.53 8.04 -1.18
N ALA A 100 8.95 6.85 -1.14
CA ALA A 100 9.56 5.67 -0.54
C ALA A 100 10.90 5.31 -1.20
N LYS A 101 10.94 5.34 -2.54
CA LYS A 101 12.17 5.10 -3.33
C LYS A 101 13.29 6.11 -3.06
N LYS A 102 13.03 7.28 -2.46
CA LYS A 102 14.08 8.25 -2.10
C LYS A 102 14.86 7.85 -0.85
N LEU A 103 14.28 7.05 0.05
CA LEU A 103 14.96 6.64 1.26
C LEU A 103 15.98 5.53 0.96
N THR A 104 17.19 5.70 1.49
CA THR A 104 18.27 4.73 1.37
C THR A 104 18.74 4.18 2.72
N ASP A 105 18.36 4.83 3.82
CA ASP A 105 18.71 4.39 5.17
C ASP A 105 17.60 4.73 6.16
N LEU A 106 17.20 3.74 6.96
CA LEU A 106 16.20 3.83 8.04
C LEU A 106 16.75 3.37 9.39
N SER A 107 18.06 3.09 9.48
CA SER A 107 18.70 2.41 10.61
C SER A 107 18.61 3.16 11.92
N THR A 108 18.38 4.47 11.89
CA THR A 108 18.28 5.32 13.09
C THR A 108 16.85 5.77 13.41
N TYR A 109 15.88 5.44 12.55
CA TYR A 109 14.53 5.97 12.64
C TYR A 109 13.53 4.97 13.21
N LEU A 110 13.69 3.66 13.01
CA LEU A 110 12.66 2.68 13.37
C LEU A 110 12.91 1.96 14.70
N CYS A 111 14.04 2.19 15.38
CA CYS A 111 14.32 1.55 16.66
C CYS A 111 13.37 2.07 17.76
N TYR A 112 13.02 1.22 18.74
CA TYR A 112 12.23 1.59 19.93
C TYR A 112 10.92 2.32 19.59
N SER A 113 10.22 1.87 18.54
CA SER A 113 9.09 2.61 17.96
C SER A 113 7.76 1.91 18.11
N ASP A 114 7.68 0.84 18.91
CA ASP A 114 6.46 0.03 19.10
C ASP A 114 5.81 -0.38 17.77
N ILE A 115 6.62 -0.83 16.81
CA ILE A 115 6.17 -1.32 15.50
C ILE A 115 5.77 -2.79 15.63
N TYR A 116 4.65 -3.17 15.03
CA TYR A 116 4.11 -4.53 15.02
C TYR A 116 4.01 -5.10 13.60
N ASN A 117 3.76 -4.25 12.61
CA ASN A 117 3.55 -4.66 11.22
C ASN A 117 4.45 -3.88 10.26
N LEU A 118 5.10 -4.60 9.34
CA LEU A 118 6.03 -4.07 8.33
C LEU A 118 5.39 -3.81 6.97
N THR A 119 4.10 -4.15 6.79
CA THR A 119 3.37 -3.90 5.53
C THR A 119 3.56 -2.46 5.05
N GLY A 120 3.92 -2.34 3.78
CA GLY A 120 4.25 -1.10 3.10
C GLY A 120 5.76 -0.85 2.95
N LEU A 121 6.62 -1.56 3.72
CA LEU A 121 8.07 -1.45 3.57
C LEU A 121 8.59 -2.07 2.26
N GLU A 122 7.84 -2.94 1.60
CA GLU A 122 8.19 -3.55 0.32
C GLU A 122 8.41 -2.53 -0.82
N TYR A 123 7.82 -1.33 -0.67
CA TYR A 123 7.96 -0.23 -1.63
C TYR A 123 9.25 0.59 -1.46
N PHE A 124 10.03 0.37 -0.40
CA PHE A 124 11.29 1.09 -0.11
C PHE A 124 12.48 0.40 -0.79
N GLN A 125 12.38 0.21 -2.11
CA GLN A 125 13.28 -0.64 -2.91
C GLN A 125 14.76 -0.20 -2.94
N ASN A 126 15.05 1.06 -2.59
CA ASN A 126 16.41 1.62 -2.59
C ASN A 126 17.07 1.60 -1.20
N LEU A 127 16.41 0.99 -0.20
CA LEU A 127 16.91 0.90 1.16
C LEU A 127 18.16 0.02 1.24
N LYS A 128 19.21 0.55 1.86
CA LYS A 128 20.51 -0.10 2.08
C LYS A 128 20.78 -0.36 3.56
N GLY A 129 20.20 0.46 4.44
CA GLY A 129 20.29 0.33 5.89
C GLY A 129 18.91 0.25 6.52
N LEU A 130 18.70 -0.77 7.35
CA LEU A 130 17.47 -0.97 8.13
C LEU A 130 17.85 -1.56 9.49
N SER A 131 17.43 -0.89 10.56
CA SER A 131 17.42 -1.45 11.91
C SER A 131 15.99 -1.34 12.44
N LEU A 132 15.53 -2.45 13.01
CA LEU A 132 14.20 -2.62 13.60
C LEU A 132 14.31 -2.98 15.09
N ASP A 133 15.44 -2.65 15.71
CA ASP A 133 15.75 -3.02 17.09
C ASP A 133 14.68 -2.52 18.06
N ASN A 134 14.36 -3.36 19.05
CA ASN A 134 13.42 -3.05 20.13
C ASN A 134 12.02 -2.64 19.63
N ASN A 135 11.45 -3.44 18.74
CA ASN A 135 10.04 -3.39 18.34
C ASN A 135 9.32 -4.69 18.72
N HIS A 136 8.04 -4.81 18.36
CA HIS A 136 7.18 -5.97 18.64
C HIS A 136 6.86 -6.77 17.38
N ILE A 137 7.76 -6.72 16.40
CA ILE A 137 7.62 -7.38 15.11
C ILE A 137 7.81 -8.88 15.30
N SER A 138 6.82 -9.66 14.89
CA SER A 138 6.87 -11.14 14.93
C SER A 138 6.90 -11.77 13.53
N ASP A 139 6.48 -11.00 12.52
CA ASP A 139 6.52 -11.36 11.11
C ASP A 139 7.47 -10.42 10.37
N LEU A 140 8.46 -10.98 9.69
CA LEU A 140 9.44 -10.23 8.90
C LEU A 140 9.07 -10.16 7.42
N THR A 141 7.89 -10.65 7.05
CA THR A 141 7.35 -10.50 5.70
C THR A 141 6.91 -9.04 5.52
N PRO A 142 7.56 -8.27 4.63
CA PRO A 142 7.06 -6.94 4.25
C PRO A 142 5.84 -7.09 3.34
#